data_AF-A0A2P6ASB4-F1
#
_entry.id   AF-A0A2P6ASB4-F1
#
_cell.length_a   1.000
_cell.length_b   1.000
_cell.length_c   1.000
_cell.angle_alpha   90.00
_cell.angle_beta   90.00
_cell.angle_gamma   90.00
#
_symmetry.space_group_name_H-M   'P 1'
#
loop_
_entity.id
_entity.type
_entity.pdbx_description
1 polymer ?
#
loop_
_entity_poly.entity_id
_entity_poly.type
_entity_poly.pdbx_seq_one_letter_code
_entity_poly.pdbx_strand_id
1 'polypeptide(L)' 'QVKRVIERKLVMGIADGRVLVDGREIYTAQDLRVGLFTSTDSF' A
#
# COMPACT_ATOMS: atom_id res chain seq x y z
N GLN A 1 -9.04 -0.09 2.71
CA GLN A 1 -9.67 -0.56 1.44
C GLN A 1 -8.75 -0.19 0.29
N VAL A 2 -8.63 -1.05 -0.73
CA VAL A 2 -7.78 -0.74 -1.90
C VAL A 2 -8.44 0.37 -2.71
N LYS A 3 -7.73 1.49 -2.88
CA LYS A 3 -8.19 2.64 -3.66
C LYS A 3 -7.98 2.38 -5.15
N ARG A 4 -6.86 1.77 -5.52
CA ARG A 4 -6.53 1.46 -6.92
C ARG A 4 -5.59 0.27 -7.03
N VAL A 5 -5.75 -0.51 -8.09
CA VAL A 5 -4.78 -1.52 -8.54
C VAL A 5 -4.30 -1.13 -9.93
N ILE A 6 -2.99 -1.25 -10.18
CA ILE A 6 -2.37 -1.06 -11.49
C ILE A 6 -1.69 -2.37 -11.86
N GLU A 7 -2.14 -3.01 -12.94
CA GLU A 7 -1.62 -4.28 -13.43
C GLU A 7 -1.00 -4.08 -14.82
N ARG A 8 0.31 -3.87 -14.86
CA ARG A 8 1.10 -3.78 -16.10
C ARG A 8 2.34 -4.66 -15.96
N LYS A 9 3.52 -4.20 -16.39
CA LYS A 9 4.79 -4.88 -16.13
C LYS A 9 5.09 -5.02 -14.63
N LEU A 10 4.52 -4.15 -13.80
CA LEU A 10 4.55 -4.20 -12.33
C LEU A 10 3.10 -4.23 -11.83
N VAL A 11 2.84 -5.08 -10.85
CA VAL A 11 1.58 -5.07 -10.08
C VAL A 11 1.76 -4.12 -8.91
N MET A 12 0.94 -3.07 -8.85
CA MET A 12 0.97 -2.07 -7.77
C MET A 12 -0.42 -1.88 -7.16
N GLY A 13 -0.50 -2.03 -5.83
CA GLY A 13 -1.66 -1.64 -5.03
C GLY A 13 -1.48 -0.26 -4.43
N ILE A 14 -2.56 0.53 -4.41
CA ILE A 14 -2.62 1.84 -3.75
C ILE A 14 -3.77 1.86 -2.74
N ALA A 15 -3.50 2.29 -1.51
CA ALA A 15 -4.50 2.38 -0.45
C ALA A 15 -4.17 3.47 0.58
N ASP A 16 -5.18 3.86 1.35
CA ASP A 16 -5.00 4.67 2.56
C ASP A 16 -4.95 3.76 3.79
N GLY A 17 -4.12 4.11 4.77
CA GLY A 17 -3.87 3.37 6.00
C GLY A 17 -4.19 4.20 7.24
N ARG A 18 -4.71 3.52 8.27
CA ARG A 18 -4.99 4.11 9.57
C ARG A 18 -4.46 3.17 10.64
N VAL A 19 -3.75 3.70 11.63
CA VAL A 19 -3.29 2.94 12.80
C VAL A 19 -4.02 3.47 14.01
N LEU A 20 -4.59 2.55 14.80
CA LEU A 20 -5.39 2.87 15.98
C LEU A 20 -4.73 2.28 17.23
N VAL A 21 -4.80 3.00 18.35
CA VAL A 21 -4.58 2.47 19.70
C VAL A 21 -5.85 2.71 20.50
N ASP A 22 -6.41 1.66 21.09
CA ASP A 22 -7.63 1.72 21.91
C ASP A 22 -8.80 2.49 21.24
N GLY A 23 -9.00 2.26 19.94
CA GLY A 23 -10.05 2.92 19.16
C GLY A 23 -9.76 4.38 18.76
N ARG A 24 -8.65 4.95 19.23
CA ARG A 24 -8.16 6.28 18.81
C ARG A 24 -7.16 6.13 17.67
N GLU A 25 -7.39 6.85 16.59
CA GLU A 25 -6.43 6.94 15.49
C GLU A 25 -5.17 7.71 15.93
N ILE A 26 -4.01 7.11 15.68
CA ILE A 26 -2.70 7.66 16.02
C ILE A 26 -1.84 7.95 14.79
N TYR A 27 -2.06 7.24 13.68
CA TYR A 27 -1.37 7.51 12.42
C TYR A 27 -2.32 7.42 11.24
N THR A 28 -2.11 8.31 10.28
CA THR A 28 -2.74 8.30 8.97
C THR A 28 -1.65 8.15 7.91
N ALA A 29 -1.97 7.41 6.85
CA ALA A 29 -1.12 7.35 5.67
C ALA A 29 -2.02 7.41 4.43
N GLN A 30 -1.70 8.35 3.53
CA GLN A 30 -2.44 8.54 2.29
C GLN A 30 -1.63 7.99 1.13
N ASP A 31 -2.33 7.35 0.18
CA ASP A 31 -1.77 6.84 -1.07
C ASP A 31 -0.53 5.95 -0.90
N LEU A 32 -0.56 5.06 0.11
CA LEU A 32 0.45 4.01 0.29
C LEU A 32 0.53 3.16 -0.98
N ARG A 33 1.74 2.92 -1.46
CA ARG A 33 1.99 2.14 -2.69
C ARG A 33 2.76 0.88 -2.35
N VAL A 34 2.24 -0.26 -2.78
CA VAL A 34 2.86 -1.57 -2.58
C VAL A 34 3.04 -2.22 -3.95
N GLY A 35 4.29 -2.54 -4.30
CA GLY A 35 4.62 -3.28 -5.52
C GLY A 35 4.83 -4.76 -5.23
N LEU A 36 4.30 -5.62 -6.09
CA LEU A 36 4.60 -7.05 -6.08
C LEU A 36 5.65 -7.36 -7.15
N PHE A 37 6.71 -8.04 -6.75
CA PHE A 37 7.82 -8.42 -7.62
C PHE A 37 8.04 -9.93 -7.54
N THR A 38 8.31 -10.56 -8.69
CA THR A 38 8.66 -11.98 -8.75
C THR A 38 10.13 -12.25 -8.40
N SER A 39 11.00 -11.24 -8.58
CA SER A 39 12.38 -11.19 -8.10
C SER A 39 12.69 -9.76 -7.65
N THR A 40 13.48 -9.63 -6.59
CA THR A 40 13.95 -8.34 -6.04
C THR A 40 15.41 -8.04 -6.41
N ASP A 41 16.03 -8.83 -7.28
CA ASP A 41 17.48 -8.73 -7.59
C ASP A 41 17.89 -7.39 -8.23
N SER A 42 16.91 -6.61 -8.69
CA SER A 42 17.09 -5.31 -9.35
C SER A 42 16.81 -4.11 -8.44
N PHE A 43 16.57 -4.32 -7.15
CA PHE A 43 16.37 -3.30 -6.11
C PHE A 43 17.50 -3.37 -5.09
#